data_AF-A0A7Z9TG80-F1
#
_entry.id   AF-A0A7Z9TG80-F1
#
_cell.length_a   1.000
_cell.length_b   1.000
_cell.length_c   1.000
_cell.angle_alpha   90.00
_cell.angle_beta   90.00
_cell.angle_gamma   90.00
#
_symmetry.space_group_name_H-M   'P 1'
#
loop_
_entity.id
_entity.type
_entity.pdbx_description
1 polymer ?
#
loop_
_entity_poly.entity_id
_entity_poly.type
_entity_poly.pdbx_seq_one_letter_code
_entity_poly.pdbx_strand_id
1 'polypeptide(L)'
;MVDYFYQGGAFMWPILGALLFGLGFAGERFYSLLMSGMDTQQFFDEIQSTINESGTDEALKVCESTEGPVATIFYAGISRTHRGIEEVEKAIQNAG
;
A
#
# COMPACT_ATOMS: atom_id res chain seq x y z
N MET A 1 28.38 7.16 31.40
CA MET A 1 27.20 7.30 30.50
C MET A 1 25.91 6.89 31.22
N VAL A 2 25.87 5.72 31.88
CA VAL A 2 24.73 5.31 32.73
C VAL A 2 24.57 6.16 33.99
N ASP A 3 25.67 6.75 34.49
CA ASP A 3 25.68 7.60 35.69
C ASP A 3 24.83 8.87 35.54
N TYR A 4 24.86 9.50 34.35
CA TYR A 4 23.97 10.62 34.02
C TYR A 4 22.49 10.22 34.01
N PHE A 5 22.19 8.94 33.73
CA PHE A 5 20.84 8.42 33.74
C PHE A 5 20.27 8.26 35.16
N TYR A 6 21.13 7.91 36.11
CA TYR A 6 20.77 7.86 37.53
C TYR A 6 20.74 9.25 38.18
N GLN A 7 21.60 10.18 37.74
CA GLN A 7 21.62 11.56 38.25
C GLN A 7 20.45 12.44 37.77
N GLY A 8 19.85 12.14 36.60
CA GLY A 8 18.69 12.88 36.08
C GLY A 8 17.37 12.59 36.81
N GLY A 9 17.38 11.70 37.81
CA GLY A 9 16.25 11.46 38.72
C GLY A 9 15.01 10.84 38.06
N ALA A 10 13.88 10.86 38.78
CA ALA A 10 12.63 10.23 38.35
C ALA A 10 12.08 10.72 37.00
N PHE A 11 12.55 11.89 36.52
CA PHE A 11 12.11 12.50 35.27
C PHE A 11 12.66 11.81 34.00
N MET A 12 13.68 10.95 34.13
CA MET A 12 14.22 10.22 32.98
C MET A 12 13.41 8.99 32.58
N TRP A 13 12.68 8.38 33.53
CA TRP A 13 11.77 7.26 33.27
C TRP A 13 10.64 7.60 32.30
N PRO A 14 9.88 8.71 32.45
CA PRO A 14 8.83 9.05 31.50
C PRO A 14 9.38 9.43 30.12
N ILE A 15 10.58 10.05 30.04
CA ILE A 15 11.23 10.35 28.75
C ILE A 15 11.62 9.06 28.02
N LEU A 16 12.19 8.09 28.73
CA LEU A 16 12.52 6.78 28.16
C LEU A 16 11.25 6.03 27.71
N GLY A 17 10.18 6.10 28.50
CA GLY A 17 8.87 5.57 28.14
C GLY A 17 8.30 6.22 26.88
N ALA A 18 8.34 7.55 26.79
CA ALA A 18 7.90 8.30 25.61
C ALA A 18 8.73 7.97 24.36
N LEU A 19 10.05 7.76 24.51
CA LEU A 19 10.92 7.36 23.42
C LEU A 19 10.60 5.94 22.92
N LEU A 20 10.37 4.98 23.82
CA LEU A 20 9.95 3.64 23.46
C LEU A 20 8.58 3.61 22.78
N PHE A 21 7.60 4.35 23.32
CA PHE A 21 6.27 4.47 22.72
C PHE A 21 6.32 5.16 21.35
N GLY A 22 7.08 6.26 21.24
CA GLY A 22 7.26 6.98 19.98
C GLY A 22 7.93 6.12 18.92
N LEU A 23 8.94 5.35 19.29
CA LEU A 23 9.64 4.44 18.37
C LEU A 23 8.74 3.28 17.93
N GLY A 24 7.95 2.71 18.85
CA GLY A 24 6.96 1.67 18.52
C GLY A 24 5.89 2.15 17.55
N PHE A 25 5.31 3.33 17.80
CA PHE A 25 4.33 3.94 16.91
C PHE A 25 4.92 4.31 15.53
N ALA A 26 6.15 4.84 15.51
CA ALA A 26 6.87 5.09 14.27
C ALA A 26 7.13 3.79 13.49
N GLY A 27 7.47 2.70 14.18
CA GLY A 27 7.66 1.38 13.60
C GLY A 27 6.38 0.81 12.98
N GLU A 28 5.25 0.88 13.68
CA GLU A 28 3.95 0.43 13.15
C GLU A 28 3.57 1.20 11.89
N ARG A 29 3.71 2.53 11.91
CA ARG A 29 3.44 3.37 10.74
C ARG A 29 4.39 3.10 9.59
N PHE A 30 5.67 2.86 9.86
CA PHE A 30 6.65 2.52 8.83
C PHE A 30 6.37 1.15 8.21
N TYR A 31 5.99 0.16 9.02
CA TYR A 31 5.59 -1.16 8.52
C TYR A 31 4.32 -1.10 7.66
N SER A 32 3.31 -0.34 8.09
CA SER A 32 2.10 -0.10 7.30
C SER A 32 2.40 0.58 5.94
N LEU A 33 3.34 1.53 5.91
CA LEU A 33 3.79 2.16 4.67
C LEU A 33 4.54 1.18 3.75
N LEU A 34 5.41 0.33 4.31
CA LEU A 34 6.15 -0.66 3.53
C LEU A 34 5.24 -1.78 2.99
N MET A 35 4.28 -2.25 3.79
CA MET A 35 3.33 -3.29 3.36
C MET A 35 2.51 -2.82 2.14
N SER A 36 2.06 -1.57 2.12
CA SER A 36 1.31 -1.02 0.98
C SER A 36 2.09 -1.01 -0.35
N GLY A 37 3.42 -1.15 -0.32
CA GLY A 37 4.26 -1.11 -1.52
C GLY A 37 4.57 -2.47 -2.14
N MET A 38 4.42 -3.58 -1.41
CA MET A 38 4.91 -4.90 -1.85
C MET A 38 3.95 -5.67 -2.76
N ASP A 39 2.63 -5.47 -2.65
CA ASP A 39 1.66 -6.23 -3.46
C ASP A 39 1.53 -5.76 -4.92
N THR A 40 1.96 -4.54 -5.25
CA THR A 40 1.74 -3.93 -6.57
C THR A 40 2.51 -4.63 -7.70
N GLN A 41 3.76 -5.04 -7.46
CA GLN A 41 4.60 -5.68 -8.49
C GLN A 41 4.07 -7.06 -8.88
N GLN A 42 3.77 -7.89 -7.88
CA GLN A 42 3.24 -9.24 -8.10
C GLN A 42 1.86 -9.19 -8.77
N PHE A 43 1.00 -8.27 -8.35
CA PHE A 43 -0.30 -8.06 -8.98
C PHE A 43 -0.17 -7.61 -10.45
N PHE A 44 0.82 -6.77 -10.76
CA PHE A 44 1.05 -6.33 -12.13
C PHE A 44 1.48 -7.49 -13.06
N ASP A 45 2.41 -8.33 -12.62
CA ASP A 45 2.84 -9.52 -13.36
C ASP A 45 1.69 -10.52 -13.56
N GLU A 46 0.84 -10.70 -12.55
CA GLU A 46 -0.34 -11.57 -12.60
C GLU A 46 -1.40 -11.05 -13.59
N ILE A 47 -1.65 -9.73 -13.60
CA ILE A 47 -2.55 -9.10 -14.59
C ILE A 47 -1.96 -9.20 -16.01
N GLN A 48 -0.67 -8.95 -16.17
CA GLN A 48 -0.02 -8.98 -17.49
C GLN A 48 -0.04 -10.39 -18.11
N SER A 49 0.24 -11.42 -17.31
CA SER A 49 0.13 -12.82 -17.75
C SER A 49 -1.31 -13.19 -18.10
N THR A 50 -2.28 -12.85 -17.23
CA THR A 50 -3.71 -13.12 -17.45
C THR A 50 -4.24 -12.46 -18.74
N ILE A 51 -3.87 -11.21 -19.00
CA ILE A 51 -4.28 -10.51 -20.24
C ILE A 51 -3.71 -11.20 -21.48
N ASN A 52 -2.47 -11.68 -21.42
CA ASN A 52 -1.81 -12.34 -22.55
C ASN A 52 -2.38 -13.74 -22.83
N GLU A 53 -2.74 -14.50 -21.80
CA GLU A 53 -3.25 -15.87 -21.96
C GLU A 53 -4.76 -15.90 -22.25
N SER A 54 -5.54 -15.13 -21.50
CA SER A 54 -7.01 -15.24 -21.47
C SER A 54 -7.76 -13.98 -21.89
N GLY A 55 -7.06 -12.87 -22.11
CA GLY A 55 -7.65 -11.60 -22.52
C GLY A 55 -8.24 -10.79 -21.35
N THR A 56 -8.91 -9.69 -21.69
CA THR A 56 -9.34 -8.65 -20.74
C THR A 56 -10.48 -9.06 -19.80
N ASP A 57 -11.33 -10.01 -20.20
CA ASP A 57 -12.45 -10.49 -19.37
C ASP A 57 -11.99 -11.29 -18.15
N GLU A 58 -10.93 -12.09 -18.29
CA GLU A 58 -10.34 -12.83 -17.17
C GLU A 58 -9.53 -11.92 -16.25
N ALA A 59 -8.84 -10.92 -16.80
CA ALA A 59 -8.18 -9.90 -16.01
C ALA A 59 -9.15 -9.07 -15.15
N LEU A 60 -10.37 -8.81 -15.64
CA LEU A 60 -11.44 -8.17 -14.85
C LEU A 60 -11.84 -9.02 -13.64
N LYS A 61 -11.91 -10.35 -13.78
CA LYS A 61 -12.22 -11.26 -12.67
C LYS A 61 -11.11 -11.30 -11.63
N VAL A 62 -9.84 -11.29 -12.05
CA VAL A 62 -8.68 -11.22 -11.14
C VAL A 62 -8.69 -9.92 -10.33
N CYS A 63 -9.03 -8.80 -10.98
CA CYS A 63 -9.21 -7.51 -10.29
C CYS A 63 -10.40 -7.52 -9.32
N GLU A 64 -11.49 -8.23 -9.62
CA GLU A 64 -12.67 -8.35 -8.75
C GLU A 64 -12.41 -9.25 -7.54
N SER A 65 -11.59 -10.30 -7.70
CA SER A 65 -11.20 -11.20 -6.60
C SER A 65 -10.07 -10.66 -5.73
N THR A 66 -9.38 -9.59 -6.14
CA THR A 66 -8.25 -9.01 -5.40
C THR A 66 -8.67 -7.78 -4.62
N GLU A 67 -8.56 -7.86 -3.29
CA GLU A 67 -8.84 -6.73 -2.41
C GLU A 67 -7.63 -5.79 -2.35
N GLY A 68 -7.76 -4.60 -2.93
CA GLY A 68 -6.70 -3.59 -2.84
C GLY A 68 -6.99 -2.32 -3.66
N PRO A 69 -6.37 -1.19 -3.28
CA PRO A 69 -6.49 0.05 -4.04
C PRO A 69 -5.96 -0.12 -5.47
N VAL A 70 -4.89 -0.90 -5.65
CA VAL A 70 -4.31 -1.19 -6.97
C VAL A 70 -5.31 -1.94 -7.86
N ALA A 71 -5.95 -3.00 -7.37
CA ALA A 71 -6.91 -3.79 -8.14
C ALA A 71 -8.12 -2.96 -8.60
N THR A 72 -8.61 -2.05 -7.74
CA THR A 72 -9.70 -1.13 -8.08
C THR A 72 -9.34 -0.20 -9.24
N ILE A 73 -8.11 0.33 -9.26
CA ILE A 73 -7.62 1.18 -10.35
C ILE A 73 -7.52 0.38 -11.66
N PHE A 74 -6.95 -0.82 -11.62
CA PHE A 74 -6.84 -1.68 -12.81
C PHE A 74 -8.22 -2.08 -13.35
N TYR A 75 -9.18 -2.42 -12.49
CA TYR A 75 -10.57 -2.69 -12.89
C TYR A 75 -11.22 -1.48 -13.58
N ALA A 76 -11.06 -0.28 -13.00
CA ALA A 76 -11.60 0.95 -13.55
C ALA A 76 -11.00 1.28 -14.93
N GLY A 77 -9.69 1.05 -15.11
CA GLY A 77 -9.01 1.24 -16.39
C GLY A 77 -9.38 0.19 -17.45
N ILE A 78 -9.33 -1.10 -17.10
CA ILE A 78 -9.63 -2.21 -18.02
C ILE A 78 -11.09 -2.16 -18.49
N SER A 79 -12.05 -1.92 -17.58
CA SER A 79 -13.48 -1.87 -17.94
C SER A 79 -13.83 -0.73 -18.92
N ARG A 80 -13.00 0.31 -18.99
CA ARG A 80 -13.20 1.46 -19.88
C ARG A 80 -12.26 1.49 -21.06
N THR A 81 -11.42 0.47 -21.25
CA THR A 81 -10.50 0.39 -22.39
C THR A 81 -11.25 0.46 -23.73
N HIS A 82 -12.51 0.01 -23.78
CA HIS A 82 -13.35 0.12 -24.98
C HIS A 82 -13.79 1.56 -25.32
N ARG A 83 -13.78 2.49 -24.35
CA ARG A 83 -14.35 3.86 -24.45
C ARG A 83 -13.34 4.91 -24.89
N GLY A 84 -12.10 4.51 -25.16
CA GLY A 84 -11.01 5.40 -25.54
C GLY A 84 -10.15 5.85 -24.36
N ILE A 85 -8.94 6.30 -24.67
CA ILE A 85 -7.87 6.57 -23.69
C ILE A 85 -8.27 7.68 -22.69
N GLU A 86 -8.99 8.71 -23.12
CA GLU A 86 -9.43 9.80 -22.23
C GLU A 86 -10.37 9.31 -21.10
N GLU A 87 -11.26 8.37 -21.39
CA GLU A 87 -12.19 7.82 -20.40
C GLU A 87 -11.50 6.84 -19.44
N VAL A 88 -10.45 6.16 -19.90
CA VAL A 88 -9.56 5.34 -19.06
C VAL A 88 -8.78 6.22 -18.10
N GLU A 89 -8.17 7.30 -18.58
CA GLU A 89 -7.37 8.21 -17.78
C GLU A 89 -8.20 8.88 -16.67
N LYS A 90 -9.41 9.34 -17.00
CA LYS A 90 -10.36 9.85 -16.01
C LYS A 90 -10.75 8.81 -14.97
N ALA A 91 -10.96 7.57 -15.37
CA ALA A 91 -11.36 6.51 -14.44
C ALA A 91 -10.24 6.17 -13.46
N ILE A 92 -9.00 6.10 -13.94
CA ILE A 92 -7.81 5.89 -13.10
C ILE A 92 -7.64 7.05 -12.12
N GLN A 93 -7.78 8.31 -12.58
CA GLN A 93 -7.70 9.51 -11.72
C GLN A 93 -8.81 9.59 -10.66
N ASN A 94 -9.97 8.98 -10.89
CA ASN A 94 -11.06 8.95 -9.90
C ASN A 94 -10.96 7.76 -8.93
N ALA A 95 -10.20 6.72 -9.30
CA ALA A 95 -10.07 5.49 -8.51
C ALA A 95 -8.84 5.48 -7.60
N GLY A 96 -7.81 6.29 -7.89
CA GLY A 96 -6.64 6.51 -7.02
C GLY A 96 -6.78 7.73 -6.14
#